data_AF-A0A0G4MRT4-F1
#
_entry.id   AF-A0A0G4MRT4-F1
#
_cell.length_a   1.000
_cell.length_b   1.000
_cell.length_c   1.000
_cell.angle_alpha   90.00
_cell.angle_beta   90.00
_cell.angle_gamma   90.00
#
_symmetry.space_group_name_H-M   'P 1'
#
loop_
_entity.id
_entity.type
_entity.pdbx_description
1 polymer ?
#
loop_
_entity_poly.entity_id
_entity_poly.type
_entity_poly.pdbx_seq_one_letter_code
_entity_poly.pdbx_strand_id
1 'polypeptide(L)'
;MPYLREFSDDEIAKTIFTFLFASQDATSSAATWLFQIMAQRPDILDRIREENLKVRNGDIHAELNLEQLESLKYTRAVVRELLRYRPP
;
A
#
# COMPACT_ATOMS: atom_id res chain seq x y z
N MET A 1 -16.81 24.40 27.28
CA MET A 1 -16.73 23.88 25.90
C MET A 1 -15.31 24.13 25.42
N PRO A 2 -14.47 23.12 25.14
CA PRO A 2 -13.16 23.40 24.58
C PRO A 2 -13.37 24.02 23.19
N TYR A 3 -12.76 25.17 22.93
CA TYR A 3 -12.76 25.78 21.61
C TYR A 3 -12.09 24.81 20.64
N LEU A 4 -12.86 24.25 19.70
CA LEU A 4 -12.29 23.52 18.57
C LEU A 4 -11.62 24.56 17.68
N ARG A 5 -10.30 24.49 17.53
CA ARG A 5 -9.56 25.40 16.65
C ARG A 5 -9.96 25.13 15.21
N GLU A 6 -10.47 26.14 14.53
CA GLU A 6 -10.64 26.10 13.07
C GLU A 6 -9.28 26.37 12.41
N PHE A 7 -8.95 25.56 11.40
CA PHE A 7 -7.73 25.72 10.61
C PHE A 7 -8.00 26.63 9.43
N SER A 8 -7.04 27.50 9.11
CA SER A 8 -7.12 28.31 7.89
C SER A 8 -6.84 27.47 6.64
N ASP A 9 -7.34 27.92 5.50
CA ASP A 9 -7.08 27.27 4.19
C ASP A 9 -5.58 27.12 3.91
N ASP A 10 -4.74 28.07 4.32
CA ASP A 10 -3.28 28.01 4.18
C ASP A 10 -2.67 26.87 5.00
N GLU A 11 -3.12 26.69 6.24
CA GLU A 11 -2.67 25.59 7.10
C GLU A 11 -3.09 24.23 6.57
N ILE A 12 -4.34 24.14 6.09
CA ILE A 12 -4.87 22.93 5.44
C ILE A 12 -4.05 22.62 4.18
N ALA A 13 -3.80 23.62 3.33
CA ALA A 13 -3.01 23.47 2.11
C ALA A 13 -1.59 22.99 2.41
N LYS A 14 -0.88 23.63 3.36
CA LYS A 14 0.47 23.22 3.77
C LYS A 14 0.51 21.79 4.31
N THR A 15 -0.52 21.39 5.04
CA THR A 15 -0.65 20.03 5.58
C THR A 15 -0.83 19.01 4.45
N ILE A 16 -1.71 19.30 3.48
CA ILE A 16 -1.89 18.46 2.28
C ILE A 16 -0.58 18.33 1.50
N PHE A 17 0.11 19.44 1.26
CA PHE A 17 1.42 19.43 0.58
C PHE A 17 2.44 18.59 1.33
N THR A 18 2.49 18.71 2.66
CA THR A 18 3.40 17.90 3.49
C THR A 18 3.14 16.41 3.32
N PHE A 19 1.87 15.97 3.36
CA PHE A 19 1.53 14.56 3.17
C PHE A 19 1.87 14.06 1.76
N LEU A 20 1.64 14.87 0.73
CA LEU A 20 1.97 14.51 -0.65
C LEU A 20 3.48 14.29 -0.84
N PHE A 21 4.30 15.24 -0.39
CA PHE A 21 5.76 15.13 -0.55
C PHE A 21 6.38 14.06 0.36
N ALA A 22 5.94 13.96 1.62
CA ALA A 22 6.47 12.96 2.54
C ALA A 22 6.16 11.52 2.11
N SER A 23 5.01 11.28 1.46
CA SER A 23 4.61 9.94 1.02
C SER A 23 5.26 9.48 -0.28
N GLN A 24 5.74 10.41 -1.12
CA GLN A 24 6.25 10.10 -2.45
C GLN A 24 7.50 9.22 -2.40
N ASP A 25 8.54 9.66 -1.67
CA ASP A 25 9.82 8.94 -1.61
C ASP A 25 9.67 7.59 -0.91
N ALA A 26 8.86 7.55 0.15
CA ALA A 26 8.56 6.31 0.88
C ALA A 26 7.83 5.27 0.02
N THR A 27 6.80 5.69 -0.72
CA THR A 27 5.98 4.76 -1.52
C THR A 27 6.73 4.31 -2.77
N SER A 28 7.43 5.22 -3.44
CA SER A 28 8.19 4.91 -4.66
C SER A 28 9.33 3.93 -4.39
N SER A 29 10.14 4.17 -3.35
CA SER A 29 11.23 3.26 -2.97
C SER A 29 10.72 1.88 -2.55
N ALA A 30 9.64 1.80 -1.76
CA ALA A 30 9.01 0.54 -1.39
C ALA A 30 8.51 -0.22 -2.63
N ALA A 31 7.82 0.45 -3.55
CA ALA A 31 7.34 -0.17 -4.79
C ALA A 31 8.51 -0.71 -5.65
N THR A 32 9.59 0.07 -5.79
CA THR A 32 10.79 -0.37 -6.53
C THR A 32 11.39 -1.64 -5.92
N TRP A 33 11.58 -1.68 -4.60
CA TRP A 33 12.11 -2.87 -3.93
C TRP A 33 11.16 -4.07 -4.02
N LEU A 34 9.84 -3.84 -3.95
CA LEU A 34 8.86 -4.90 -4.10
C LEU A 34 8.98 -5.57 -5.46
N PHE A 35 9.02 -4.78 -6.54
CA PHE A 35 9.18 -5.32 -7.89
C PHE A 35 10.50 -6.05 -8.08
N GLN A 36 11.59 -5.51 -7.54
CA GLN A 36 12.90 -6.16 -7.60
C GLN A 36 12.89 -7.54 -6.91
N ILE A 37 12.33 -7.63 -5.70
CA ILE A 37 12.24 -8.88 -4.96
C ILE A 37 11.33 -9.88 -5.70
N MET A 38 10.18 -9.44 -6.19
CA MET A 38 9.27 -10.30 -6.94
C MET A 38 9.91 -10.84 -8.22
N ALA A 39 10.73 -10.04 -8.92
CA ALA A 39 11.47 -10.50 -10.10
C ALA A 39 12.48 -11.60 -9.76
N GLN A 40 13.08 -11.57 -8.57
CA GLN A 40 14.03 -12.57 -8.09
C GLN A 40 13.36 -13.78 -7.41
N ARG A 41 12.10 -13.63 -7.00
CA ARG A 41 11.33 -14.61 -6.21
C ARG A 41 9.97 -14.88 -6.86
N PRO A 42 9.95 -15.58 -8.02
CA PRO A 42 8.71 -15.89 -8.72
C PRO A 42 7.75 -16.73 -7.85
N ASP A 43 8.29 -17.55 -6.94
CA ASP A 43 7.52 -18.33 -5.97
C ASP A 43 6.63 -17.45 -5.07
N ILE A 44 7.12 -16.29 -4.66
CA ILE A 44 6.36 -15.32 -3.85
C ILE A 44 5.31 -14.63 -4.72
N LEU A 45 5.70 -14.20 -5.93
CA LEU A 45 4.80 -13.52 -6.87
C LEU A 45 3.61 -14.41 -7.25
N ASP A 46 3.84 -15.68 -7.55
CA ASP A 46 2.78 -16.62 -7.93
C ASP A 46 1.79 -16.83 -6.79
N ARG A 47 2.27 -16.93 -5.55
CA ARG A 47 1.40 -17.04 -4.37
C ARG A 47 0.58 -15.79 -4.10
N ILE A 48 1.14 -14.59 -4.35
CA ILE A 48 0.39 -13.32 -4.28
C ILE A 48 -0.70 -13.29 -5.36
N ARG A 49 -0.37 -13.68 -6.61
CA ARG A 49 -1.32 -13.75 -7.71
C ARG A 49 -2.45 -14.73 -7.42
N GLU A 50 -2.12 -15.90 -6.90
CA GLU A 50 -3.11 -16.91 -6.52
C GLU A 50 -4.07 -16.38 -5.43
N GLU A 51 -3.55 -15.75 -4.38
CA GLU A 51 -4.38 -15.13 -3.33
C GLU A 51 -5.30 -14.03 -3.90
N ASN A 52 -4.74 -13.15 -4.73
CA ASN A 52 -5.48 -12.06 -5.36
C ASN A 52 -6.56 -12.55 -6.33
N LEU A 53 -6.28 -13.62 -7.08
CA LEU A 53 -7.23 -14.20 -8.02
C LEU A 53 -8.39 -14.90 -7.29
N LYS A 54 -8.09 -15.62 -6.19
CA LYS A 54 -9.10 -16.27 -5.36
C LYS A 54 -10.08 -15.26 -4.77
N VAL A 55 -9.59 -14.14 -4.23
CA VAL A 55 -10.44 -13.09 -3.66
C VAL A 55 -11.35 -12.42 -4.71
N ARG A 56 -10.90 -12.41 -5.96
CA ARG A 56 -11.67 -11.92 -7.11
C ARG A 56 -12.48 -13.01 -7.84
N ASN A 57 -12.68 -14.18 -7.22
CA ASN A 57 -13.43 -15.30 -7.82
C ASN A 57 -12.94 -15.73 -9.22
N GLY A 58 -11.63 -15.59 -9.50
CA GLY A 58 -11.06 -15.95 -10.80
C GLY A 58 -11.07 -14.86 -11.86
N ASP A 59 -11.66 -13.69 -11.61
CA ASP A 59 -11.69 -12.58 -12.55
C ASP A 59 -10.59 -11.55 -12.23
N ILE A 60 -9.63 -11.38 -13.14
CA ILE A 60 -8.54 -10.42 -12.97
C ILE A 60 -9.00 -8.96 -13.10
N HIS A 61 -10.17 -8.72 -13.68
CA HIS A 61 -10.74 -7.39 -13.92
C HIS A 61 -11.80 -7.01 -12.88
N ALA A 62 -12.19 -7.92 -12.00
CA ALA A 62 -13.15 -7.63 -10.94
C ALA A 62 -12.61 -6.57 -9.98
N GLU A 63 -13.51 -5.67 -9.58
CA GLU A 63 -13.24 -4.64 -8.59
C GLU A 63 -12.92 -5.27 -7.22
N LEU A 64 -12.06 -4.59 -6.46
CA LEU A 64 -11.72 -4.93 -5.09
C LEU A 64 -12.41 -3.95 -4.16
N ASN A 65 -13.23 -4.47 -3.24
CA ASN A 65 -13.71 -3.68 -2.11
C ASN A 65 -12.73 -3.75 -0.92
N LEU A 66 -12.99 -2.93 0.11
CA LEU A 66 -12.11 -2.82 1.27
C LEU A 66 -12.02 -4.13 2.07
N GLU A 67 -13.13 -4.84 2.26
CA GLU A 67 -13.17 -6.11 3.01
C GLU A 67 -12.33 -7.20 2.31
N GLN A 68 -12.44 -7.26 0.98
CA GLN A 68 -11.64 -8.16 0.15
C GLN A 68 -10.14 -7.81 0.24
N LEU A 69 -9.79 -6.52 0.14
CA LEU A 69 -8.41 -6.06 0.32
C LEU A 69 -7.88 -6.45 1.71
N GLU A 70 -8.73 -6.36 2.73
CA GLU A 70 -8.37 -6.73 4.10
C GLU A 70 -8.15 -8.23 4.31
N SER A 71 -8.80 -9.06 3.48
CA SER A 71 -8.67 -10.51 3.51
C SER A 71 -7.36 -11.05 2.93
N LEU A 72 -6.60 -10.23 2.17
CA LEU A 72 -5.32 -10.60 1.53
C LEU A 72 -4.16 -10.72 2.53
N LYS A 73 -4.20 -11.76 3.37
CA LYS A 73 -3.26 -11.97 4.48
C LYS A 73 -1.82 -12.14 4.01
N TYR A 74 -1.59 -12.91 2.95
CA TYR A 74 -0.26 -13.18 2.43
C TYR A 74 0.33 -11.96 1.74
N THR A 75 -0.45 -11.28 0.90
CA THR A 75 -0.05 -10.02 0.26
C THR A 75 0.36 -8.98 1.30
N ARG A 76 -0.43 -8.82 2.38
CA ARG A 76 -0.10 -7.91 3.48
C ARG A 76 1.17 -8.34 4.23
N ALA A 77 1.37 -9.63 4.44
CA ALA A 77 2.59 -10.15 5.06
C ALA A 77 3.84 -9.85 4.22
N VAL A 78 3.75 -9.96 2.88
CA VAL A 78 4.84 -9.62 1.97
C VAL A 78 5.18 -8.14 2.03
N VAL A 79 4.19 -7.25 2.04
CA VAL A 79 4.43 -5.80 2.18
C VAL A 79 5.10 -5.48 3.52
N ARG A 80 4.66 -6.11 4.62
CA ARG A 80 5.30 -5.93 5.93
C ARG A 80 6.73 -6.43 5.96
N GLU A 81 6.98 -7.59 5.35
CA GLU A 81 8.32 -8.18 5.30
C GLU A 81 9.26 -7.38 4.41
N LEU A 82 8.77 -6.83 3.30
CA LEU A 82 9.48 -5.87 2.47
C LEU A 82 9.93 -4.67 3.29
N LEU A 83 9.00 -4.02 4.02
CA LEU A 83 9.31 -2.84 4.83
C LEU A 83 10.26 -3.16 6.00
N ARG A 84 10.22 -4.39 6.52
CA ARG A 84 11.20 -4.87 7.52
C ARG A 84 12.60 -5.03 6.92
N TYR A 85 12.69 -5.54 5.70
CA TYR A 85 13.96 -5.87 5.04
C TYR A 85 14.60 -4.68 4.29
N ARG A 86 13.76 -3.81 3.73
CA ARG A 86 14.11 -2.61 2.95
C ARG A 86 13.15 -1.46 3.32
N PRO A 87 13.33 -0.87 4.51
CA PRO A 87 12.60 0.36 4.85
C PRO A 87 13.05 1.50 3.91
N PRO A 88 12.14 2.42 3.54
CA PRO A 88 12.49 3.68 2.90
C PRO A 88 13.44 4.55 3.73
#